data_AF-W0FL11-F1
#
_entry.id   AF-W0FL11-F1
#
_cell.length_a   1.000
_cell.length_b   1.000
_cell.length_c   1.000
_cell.angle_alpha   90.00
_cell.angle_beta   90.00
_cell.angle_gamma   90.00
#
_symmetry.space_group_name_H-M   'P 1'
#
loop_
_entity.id
_entity.type
_entity.pdbx_description
1 polymer ?
#
loop_
_entity_poly.entity_id
_entity_poly.type
_entity_poly.pdbx_seq_one_letter_code
_entity_poly.pdbx_strand_id
1 'polypeptide(L)'
;MDKEEILKMSREENEGRRDEYEMAATSTAAKAGMLAGGLVCVALAFIGKFILKLPEISFAGWMVYFAMYAASNFVMFRKLGNRRNLFWGIVTAAASIGFCIALIVTKSGMR
;
A
#
# COMPACT_ATOMS: atom_id res chain seq x y z
N MET A 1 -37.97 7.39 10.90
CA MET A 1 -36.90 6.99 9.97
C MET A 1 -35.60 7.34 10.63
N ASP A 2 -34.84 6.34 11.02
CA ASP A 2 -33.62 6.51 11.80
C ASP A 2 -32.40 6.68 10.88
N LYS A 3 -31.36 7.36 11.34
CA LYS A 3 -30.18 7.69 10.51
C LYS A 3 -29.53 6.44 9.90
N GLU A 4 -29.45 5.35 10.67
CA GLU A 4 -28.89 4.09 10.18
C GLU A 4 -29.75 3.43 9.10
N GLU A 5 -31.07 3.56 9.20
CA GLU A 5 -32.04 3.01 8.25
C GLU A 5 -31.91 3.72 6.89
N ILE A 6 -31.75 5.04 6.90
CA ILE A 6 -31.49 5.87 5.71
C ILE A 6 -30.16 5.49 5.05
N LEU A 7 -29.11 5.32 5.86
CA LEU A 7 -27.79 4.95 5.35
C LEU A 7 -27.78 3.54 4.76
N LYS A 8 -28.56 2.61 5.34
CA LYS A 8 -28.69 1.26 4.82
C LYS A 8 -29.45 1.23 3.50
N MET A 9 -30.60 1.92 3.42
CA MET A 9 -31.35 2.08 2.18
C MET A 9 -30.52 2.74 1.07
N SER A 10 -29.76 3.79 1.41
CA SER A 10 -28.89 4.47 0.44
C SER A 10 -27.76 3.57 -0.09
N ARG A 11 -27.24 2.67 0.75
CA ARG A 11 -26.25 1.66 0.34
C ARG A 11 -26.86 0.59 -0.56
N GLU A 12 -28.06 0.11 -0.23
CA GLU A 12 -28.80 -0.86 -1.05
C GLU A 12 -29.21 -0.26 -2.40
N GLU A 13 -29.63 1.01 -2.45
CA GLU A 13 -29.93 1.70 -3.73
C GLU A 13 -28.69 1.97 -4.58
N ASN A 14 -27.53 2.16 -3.96
CA ASN A 14 -26.26 2.39 -4.67
C ASN A 14 -25.42 1.12 -4.84
N GLU A 15 -25.92 -0.06 -4.48
CA GLU A 15 -25.22 -1.32 -4.74
C GLU A 15 -24.94 -1.46 -6.25
N GLY A 16 -23.65 -1.57 -6.60
CA GLY A 16 -23.19 -1.66 -7.99
C GLY A 16 -22.81 -0.32 -8.64
N ARG A 17 -23.08 0.82 -7.99
CA ARG A 17 -22.44 2.12 -8.26
C ARG A 17 -21.37 2.36 -7.20
N ARG A 18 -20.28 3.07 -7.54
CA ARG A 18 -19.27 3.42 -6.53
C ARG A 18 -19.92 4.36 -5.50
N ASP A 19 -20.25 3.84 -4.34
CA ASP A 19 -20.72 4.61 -3.19
C ASP A 19 -19.73 5.75 -2.90
N GLU A 20 -20.24 6.94 -2.61
CA GLU A 20 -19.44 8.11 -2.23
C GLU A 20 -18.50 7.79 -1.06
N TYR A 21 -18.97 6.93 -0.13
CA TYR A 21 -18.15 6.42 0.96
C TYR A 21 -16.94 5.61 0.48
N GLU A 22 -17.14 4.72 -0.49
CA GLU A 22 -16.07 3.91 -1.08
C GLU A 22 -15.06 4.79 -1.84
N MET A 23 -15.54 5.82 -2.54
CA MET A 23 -14.67 6.78 -3.23
C MET A 23 -13.82 7.58 -2.24
N ALA A 24 -14.40 8.05 -1.14
CA ALA A 24 -13.66 8.75 -0.09
C ALA A 24 -12.64 7.84 0.60
N ALA A 25 -13.00 6.58 0.87
CA ALA A 25 -12.10 5.57 1.39
C ALA A 25 -10.92 5.32 0.45
N THR A 26 -11.18 5.17 -0.85
CA THR A 26 -10.16 4.97 -1.90
C THR A 26 -9.21 6.15 -2.01
N SER A 27 -9.73 7.38 -1.97
CA SER A 27 -8.91 8.60 -1.99
C SER A 27 -7.98 8.69 -0.76
N THR A 28 -8.49 8.34 0.41
CA THR A 28 -7.69 8.29 1.66
C THR A 28 -6.61 7.21 1.57
N ALA A 29 -6.97 6.03 1.06
CA ALA A 29 -6.03 4.92 0.85
C ALA A 29 -4.92 5.30 -0.12
N ALA A 30 -5.26 5.95 -1.24
CA ALA A 30 -4.29 6.42 -2.22
C ALA A 30 -3.29 7.43 -1.62
N LYS A 31 -3.76 8.38 -0.81
CA LYS A 31 -2.88 9.33 -0.09
C LYS A 31 -1.91 8.63 0.84
N ALA A 32 -2.39 7.65 1.61
CA ALA A 32 -1.53 6.87 2.50
C ALA A 32 -0.51 6.04 1.72
N GLY A 33 -0.93 5.41 0.62
CA GLY A 33 -0.04 4.72 -0.32
C GLY A 33 1.05 5.61 -0.85
N MET A 34 0.70 6.81 -1.36
CA MET A 34 1.67 7.79 -1.85
C MET A 34 2.67 8.23 -0.79
N LEU A 35 2.20 8.52 0.44
CA LEU A 35 3.09 8.87 1.55
C LEU A 35 4.06 7.72 1.89
N ALA A 36 3.56 6.48 1.97
CA ALA A 36 4.41 5.32 2.23
C ALA A 36 5.47 5.13 1.14
N GLY A 37 5.07 5.19 -0.14
CA GLY A 37 6.00 5.12 -1.27
C GLY A 37 7.04 6.23 -1.24
N GLY A 38 6.62 7.47 -0.97
CA GLY A 38 7.51 8.62 -0.82
C GLY A 38 8.55 8.41 0.28
N LEU A 39 8.14 7.94 1.46
CA LEU A 39 9.05 7.64 2.56
C LEU A 39 10.05 6.53 2.20
N VAL A 40 9.61 5.47 1.51
CA VAL A 40 10.51 4.40 1.05
C VAL A 40 11.49 4.92 0.01
N CYS A 41 11.06 5.76 -0.94
CA CYS A 41 11.94 6.41 -1.90
C CYS A 41 12.98 7.30 -1.22
N VAL A 42 12.58 8.09 -0.23
CA VAL A 42 13.51 8.92 0.56
C VAL A 42 14.53 8.04 1.27
N ALA A 43 14.09 6.98 1.96
CA ALA A 43 14.98 6.02 2.61
C ALA A 43 15.97 5.39 1.62
N LEU A 44 15.48 4.95 0.45
CA LEU A 44 16.30 4.42 -0.63
C LEU A 44 17.29 5.44 -1.18
N ALA A 45 16.95 6.73 -1.29
CA ALA A 45 17.88 7.76 -1.76
C ALA A 45 19.02 7.98 -0.76
N PHE A 46 18.71 8.00 0.54
CA PHE A 46 19.72 8.10 1.60
C PHE A 46 20.62 6.83 1.64
N ILE A 47 20.02 5.65 1.71
CA ILE A 47 20.76 4.36 1.76
C ILE A 47 21.51 4.12 0.44
N GLY A 48 20.90 4.48 -0.68
CA GLY A 48 21.42 4.38 -2.04
C GLY A 48 22.71 5.17 -2.26
N LYS A 49 22.73 6.40 -1.74
CA LYS A 49 23.87 7.31 -1.85
C LYS A 49 25.04 6.90 -0.94
N PHE A 50 24.76 6.38 0.25
CA PHE A 50 25.80 6.08 1.26
C PHE A 50 26.27 4.61 1.28
N ILE A 51 25.43 3.65 0.88
CA ILE A 51 25.69 2.21 1.10
C ILE A 51 25.63 1.40 -0.20
N LEU A 52 24.70 1.69 -1.12
CA LEU A 52 24.33 0.69 -2.13
C LEU A 52 24.95 0.83 -3.53
N LYS A 53 25.58 1.95 -3.96
CA LYS A 53 26.06 2.14 -5.37
C LYS A 53 25.15 1.40 -6.37
N LEU A 54 23.91 1.87 -6.47
CA LEU A 54 22.73 1.17 -7.01
C LEU A 54 22.95 0.64 -8.45
N PRO A 55 22.96 -0.69 -8.69
CA PRO A 55 22.94 -1.27 -10.03
C PRO A 55 21.53 -1.78 -10.42
N GLU A 56 20.64 -2.03 -9.46
CA GLU A 56 19.39 -2.76 -9.72
C GLU A 56 18.16 -1.94 -9.34
N ILE A 57 17.82 -0.98 -10.21
CA ILE A 57 16.60 -0.15 -10.13
C ILE A 57 15.33 -1.03 -10.09
N SER A 58 15.40 -2.26 -10.65
CA SER A 58 14.29 -3.21 -10.71
C SER A 58 13.75 -3.60 -9.33
N PHE A 59 14.59 -4.09 -8.41
CA PHE A 59 14.13 -4.55 -7.09
C PHE A 59 13.68 -3.40 -6.18
N ALA A 60 14.35 -2.24 -6.27
CA ALA A 60 13.93 -1.05 -5.55
C ALA A 60 12.55 -0.57 -5.99
N GLY A 61 12.26 -0.58 -7.29
CA GLY A 61 10.94 -0.25 -7.83
C GLY A 61 9.84 -1.17 -7.33
N TRP A 62 10.07 -2.49 -7.37
CA TRP A 62 9.12 -3.47 -6.83
C TRP A 62 8.88 -3.30 -5.33
N MET A 63 9.94 -3.07 -4.55
CA MET A 63 9.83 -2.82 -3.11
C MET A 63 8.92 -1.62 -2.81
N VAL A 64 9.14 -0.49 -3.51
CA VAL A 64 8.34 0.74 -3.37
C VAL A 64 6.88 0.47 -3.75
N TYR A 65 6.65 -0.16 -4.90
CA TYR A 65 5.31 -0.47 -5.38
C TYR A 65 4.52 -1.32 -4.36
N PHE A 66 5.13 -2.38 -3.85
CA PHE A 66 4.50 -3.25 -2.86
C PHE A 66 4.27 -2.54 -1.52
N ALA A 67 5.16 -1.64 -1.09
CA ALA A 67 4.95 -0.83 0.10
C ALA A 67 3.75 0.13 -0.04
N MET A 68 3.64 0.81 -1.19
CA MET A 68 2.51 1.69 -1.50
C MET A 68 1.20 0.90 -1.51
N TYR A 69 1.20 -0.28 -2.14
CA TYR A 69 0.02 -1.14 -2.25
C TYR A 69 -0.40 -1.70 -0.89
N ALA A 70 0.56 -2.10 -0.05
CA ALA A 70 0.29 -2.56 1.31
C ALA A 70 -0.36 -1.47 2.18
N ALA A 71 0.23 -0.27 2.20
CA ALA A 71 -0.30 0.86 2.95
C ALA A 71 -1.72 1.24 2.50
N SER A 72 -1.96 1.24 1.18
CA SER A 72 -3.29 1.52 0.62
C SER A 72 -4.31 0.48 1.09
N ASN A 73 -3.98 -0.80 1.02
CA ASN A 73 -4.85 -1.90 1.43
C ASN A 73 -5.14 -1.92 2.94
N PHE A 74 -4.18 -1.57 3.80
CA PHE A 74 -4.43 -1.45 5.23
C PHE A 74 -5.41 -0.33 5.56
N VAL A 75 -5.29 0.82 4.91
CA VAL A 75 -6.25 1.92 5.07
C VAL A 75 -7.62 1.53 4.52
N MET A 76 -7.66 0.87 3.37
CA MET A 76 -8.87 0.33 2.75
C MET A 76 -9.57 -0.68 3.68
N PHE A 77 -8.81 -1.56 4.34
CA PHE A 77 -9.32 -2.49 5.36
C PHE A 77 -9.90 -1.75 6.56
N ARG A 78 -9.21 -0.73 7.09
CA ARG A 78 -9.70 0.04 8.23
C ARG A 78 -10.97 0.84 7.93
N LYS A 79 -11.16 1.30 6.69
CA LYS A 79 -12.34 2.09 6.27
C LYS A 79 -13.52 1.21 5.86
N LEU A 80 -13.28 0.14 5.11
CA LEU A 80 -14.35 -0.68 4.52
C LEU A 80 -14.59 -1.99 5.27
N GLY A 81 -13.72 -2.37 6.22
CA GLY A 81 -13.84 -3.62 6.98
C GLY A 81 -13.63 -4.89 6.14
N ASN A 82 -13.28 -4.76 4.86
CA ASN A 82 -13.20 -5.90 3.95
C ASN A 82 -11.92 -6.72 4.19
N ARG A 83 -12.08 -7.98 4.63
CA ARG A 83 -10.98 -8.93 4.90
C ARG A 83 -10.08 -9.18 3.69
N ARG A 84 -10.59 -9.03 2.46
CA ARG A 84 -9.79 -9.15 1.23
C ARG A 84 -8.68 -8.12 1.19
N ASN A 85 -8.96 -6.88 1.62
CA ASN A 85 -7.96 -5.82 1.68
C ASN A 85 -6.89 -6.12 2.74
N LEU A 86 -7.27 -6.71 3.87
CA LEU A 86 -6.29 -7.14 4.88
C LEU A 86 -5.35 -8.22 4.33
N PHE A 87 -5.91 -9.23 3.66
CA PHE A 87 -5.12 -10.30 3.04
C PHE A 87 -4.10 -9.73 2.05
N TRP A 88 -4.55 -8.89 1.11
CA TRP A 88 -3.66 -8.27 0.13
C TRP A 88 -2.65 -7.30 0.76
N GLY A 89 -3.05 -6.58 1.82
CA GLY A 89 -2.14 -5.73 2.59
C GLY A 89 -0.99 -6.52 3.20
N ILE A 90 -1.26 -7.67 3.83
CA ILE A 90 -0.24 -8.54 4.40
C ILE A 90 0.65 -9.16 3.32
N VAL A 91 0.05 -9.70 2.25
CA VAL A 91 0.79 -10.33 1.15
C VAL A 91 1.76 -9.34 0.50
N THR A 92 1.29 -8.12 0.21
CA THR A 92 2.14 -7.09 -0.41
C THR A 92 3.15 -6.50 0.56
N ALA A 93 2.84 -6.39 1.86
CA ALA A 93 3.83 -6.02 2.87
C ALA A 93 4.97 -7.06 2.95
N ALA A 94 4.63 -8.35 2.98
CA ALA A 94 5.60 -9.44 2.98
C ALA A 94 6.47 -9.44 1.71
N ALA A 95 5.86 -9.19 0.55
CA ALA A 95 6.59 -9.05 -0.72
C ALA A 95 7.59 -7.87 -0.66
N SER A 96 7.16 -6.70 -0.17
CA SER A 96 8.05 -5.54 -0.01
C SER A 96 9.25 -5.85 0.88
N ILE A 97 9.03 -6.54 2.01
CA ILE A 97 10.11 -7.00 2.90
C ILE A 97 11.03 -8.00 2.18
N GLY A 98 10.47 -8.93 1.41
CA GLY A 98 11.23 -9.89 0.61
C GLY A 98 12.17 -9.20 -0.39
N PHE A 99 11.69 -8.18 -1.11
CA PHE A 99 12.53 -7.38 -2.00
C PHE A 99 13.59 -6.55 -1.26
N CYS A 100 13.26 -6.05 -0.06
CA CYS A 100 14.24 -5.39 0.80
C CYS A 100 15.37 -6.35 1.20
N ILE A 101 15.04 -7.58 1.61
CA ILE A 101 16.02 -8.61 1.94
C ILE A 101 16.85 -8.98 0.72
N ALA A 102 16.22 -9.17 -0.45
CA ALA A 102 16.91 -9.47 -1.69
C ALA A 102 17.94 -8.38 -2.04
N LEU A 103 17.57 -7.10 -1.93
CA LEU A 103 18.48 -5.97 -2.13
C LEU A 103 19.71 -6.02 -1.21
N ILE A 104 19.52 -6.41 0.06
CA ILE A 104 20.60 -6.53 1.04
C ILE A 104 21.48 -7.74 0.74
N VAL A 105 20.88 -8.90 0.42
CA VAL A 105 21.59 -10.16 0.16
C VAL A 105 22.41 -10.07 -1.13
N THR A 106 21.83 -9.60 -2.24
CA THR A 106 22.54 -9.42 -3.52
C THR A 106 23.77 -8.52 -3.34
N LYS A 107 23.69 -7.52 -2.45
CA LYS A 107 24.83 -6.66 -2.14
C LYS A 107 25.85 -7.28 -1.20
N SER A 108 25.41 -8.08 -0.23
CA SER A 108 26.29 -8.77 0.72
C SER A 108 27.08 -9.91 0.06
N GLY A 109 26.51 -10.57 -0.96
CA GLY A 109 27.17 -11.62 -1.73
C GLY A 109 28.10 -11.15 -2.85
N MET A 110 28.11 -9.84 -3.17
CA MET A 110 29.07 -9.22 -4.09
C MET A 110 30.30 -8.61 -3.38
N ARG A 111 30.43 -8.84 -2.06
CA ARG A 111 31.55 -8.35 -1.26
C ARG A 111 32.66 -9.37 -1.12
#